data_AF-A0A1I6X840-F1
#
_entry.id   AF-A0A1I6X840-F1
#
_cell.length_a   1.000
_cell.length_b   1.000
_cell.length_c   1.000
_cell.angle_alpha   90.00
_cell.angle_beta   90.00
_cell.angle_gamma   90.00
#
_symmetry.space_group_name_H-M   'P 1'
#
loop_
_entity.id
_entity.type
_entity.pdbx_description
1 polymer ?
#
loop_
_entity_poly.entity_id
_entity_poly.type
_entity_poly.pdbx_seq_one_letter_code
_entity_poly.pdbx_strand_id
1 'polypeptide(L)'
;MQLTIENLSEKYTVKRLGKNDISTVYNLCSPNTLYYEYCPPFVTAESIEKDMTVLPPGKTVEDKFYVGYFDADKLIAVMDLILGFPEADTAYIGFFMTEVSVQGKGVGSLIISELSRFISSCGYAKMQLGWVQGNPQPEHFWHKNGFCETGKTYDMDDFTVVEAQRKVKHIMQLAPSPFNMIKDGTKTIELRLYDEKRRMIHEGDIIEFINTEGKHDLLDVRVKNIFRYDSFGELYNNLPLLACGYTQDDISTASPEDMNEYYSVEEQEKYGVVGIEIEVF
;
A
#
# COMPACT_ATOMS: atom_id res chain seq x y z
N MET A 1 9.83 -9.96 14.85
CA MET A 1 9.61 -11.00 13.81
C MET A 1 10.68 -10.80 12.75
N GLN A 2 11.39 -11.85 12.34
CA GLN A 2 12.39 -11.73 11.28
C GLN A 2 11.67 -11.72 9.93
N LEU A 3 11.84 -10.66 9.13
CA LEU A 3 11.18 -10.55 7.82
C LEU A 3 11.71 -11.65 6.89
N THR A 4 10.79 -12.43 6.32
CA THR A 4 11.06 -13.48 5.33
C THR A 4 10.92 -12.86 3.94
N ILE A 5 12.04 -12.57 3.28
CA ILE A 5 12.09 -11.79 2.03
C ILE A 5 11.34 -12.46 0.88
N GLU A 6 11.21 -13.78 0.93
CA GLU A 6 10.52 -14.61 -0.05
C GLU A 6 9.03 -14.24 -0.14
N ASN A 7 8.46 -13.69 0.92
CA ASN A 7 7.07 -13.25 0.96
C ASN A 7 6.86 -11.83 0.39
N LEU A 8 7.93 -11.15 -0.06
CA LEU A 8 7.81 -9.84 -0.72
C LEU A 8 7.18 -9.95 -2.11
N SER A 9 7.12 -11.14 -2.71
CA SER A 9 6.44 -11.38 -3.98
C SER A 9 5.86 -12.78 -4.03
N GLU A 10 4.62 -12.91 -4.53
CA GLU A 10 3.99 -14.20 -4.79
C GLU A 10 4.38 -14.72 -6.19
N LYS A 11 4.75 -13.81 -7.10
CA LYS A 11 5.08 -14.12 -8.50
C LYS A 11 6.57 -14.31 -8.77
N TYR A 12 7.43 -13.48 -8.19
CA TYR A 12 8.86 -13.46 -8.51
C TYR A 12 9.70 -14.07 -7.39
N THR A 13 10.83 -14.66 -7.76
CA THR A 13 11.79 -15.12 -6.75
C THR A 13 12.52 -13.92 -6.18
N VAL A 14 12.47 -13.75 -4.85
CA VAL A 14 13.14 -12.64 -4.16
C VAL A 14 14.41 -13.15 -3.50
N LYS A 15 15.53 -12.46 -3.71
CA LYS A 15 16.83 -12.79 -3.10
C LYS A 15 17.47 -11.54 -2.51
N ARG A 16 18.13 -11.67 -1.35
CA ARG A 16 19.06 -10.65 -0.87
C ARG A 16 20.23 -10.58 -1.83
N LEU A 17 20.60 -9.36 -2.21
CA LEU A 17 21.75 -9.11 -3.06
C LEU A 17 22.92 -8.62 -2.21
N GLY A 18 24.13 -9.03 -2.58
CA GLY A 18 25.35 -8.58 -1.92
C GLY A 18 26.44 -8.21 -2.91
N LYS A 19 27.68 -8.14 -2.42
CA LYS A 19 28.84 -7.71 -3.20
C LYS A 19 29.05 -8.49 -4.50
N ASN A 20 28.74 -9.79 -4.51
CA ASN A 20 28.87 -10.63 -5.70
C ASN A 20 27.85 -10.30 -6.80
N ASP A 21 26.75 -9.62 -6.45
CA ASP A 21 25.66 -9.28 -7.36
C ASP A 21 25.82 -7.87 -7.97
N ILE A 22 26.84 -7.11 -7.58
CA ILE A 22 27.04 -5.71 -8.03
C ILE A 22 27.03 -5.61 -9.56
N SER A 23 27.69 -6.54 -10.26
CA SER A 23 27.70 -6.53 -11.72
C SER A 23 26.30 -6.74 -12.33
N THR A 24 25.49 -7.61 -11.74
CA THR A 24 24.10 -7.85 -12.15
C THR A 24 23.22 -6.63 -11.89
N VAL A 25 23.35 -6.01 -10.71
CA VAL A 25 22.64 -4.76 -10.36
C VAL A 25 23.04 -3.63 -11.30
N TYR A 26 24.34 -3.48 -11.58
CA TYR A 26 24.84 -2.48 -12.50
C TYR A 26 24.22 -2.62 -13.89
N ASN A 27 24.14 -3.84 -14.43
CA ASN A 27 23.55 -4.10 -15.74
C ASN A 27 22.04 -3.79 -15.80
N LEU A 28 21.32 -3.87 -14.67
CA LEU A 28 19.92 -3.45 -14.58
C LEU A 28 19.81 -1.93 -14.49
N CYS A 29 20.68 -1.29 -13.71
CA CYS A 29 20.61 0.13 -13.39
C CYS A 29 21.14 1.02 -14.51
N SER A 30 22.30 0.72 -15.10
CA SER A 30 22.97 1.59 -16.07
C SER A 30 22.15 1.94 -17.32
N PRO A 31 21.23 1.10 -17.84
CA PRO A 31 20.37 1.47 -18.96
C PRO A 31 19.26 2.48 -18.60
N ASN A 32 18.99 2.72 -17.32
CA ASN A 32 17.99 3.69 -16.86
C ASN A 32 18.54 5.13 -16.89
N THR A 33 19.00 5.59 -18.06
CA THR A 33 19.74 6.87 -18.18
C THR A 33 18.95 8.08 -17.71
N LEU A 34 17.63 8.12 -17.96
CA LEU A 34 16.75 9.20 -17.52
C LEU A 34 16.77 9.39 -16.00
N TYR A 35 16.88 8.31 -15.22
CA TYR A 35 16.98 8.41 -13.76
C TYR A 35 18.18 9.27 -13.34
N TYR A 36 19.33 9.10 -14.00
CA TYR A 36 20.57 9.80 -13.67
C TYR A 36 20.63 11.24 -14.21
N GLU A 37 19.75 11.60 -15.16
CA GLU A 37 19.56 13.00 -15.55
C GLU A 37 18.93 13.83 -14.43
N TYR A 38 18.04 13.20 -13.64
CA TYR A 38 17.39 13.83 -12.48
C TYR A 38 18.11 13.56 -11.16
N CYS A 39 18.75 12.40 -11.01
CA CYS A 39 19.41 11.96 -9.79
C CYS A 39 20.89 11.63 -10.07
N PRO A 40 21.74 12.63 -10.38
CA PRO A 40 23.17 12.43 -10.54
C PRO A 40 23.82 11.99 -9.21
N PRO A 41 24.98 11.30 -9.25
CA PRO A 41 25.79 10.93 -10.42
C PRO A 41 25.29 9.64 -11.11
N PHE A 42 25.87 9.34 -12.29
CA PHE A 42 25.64 8.06 -12.97
C PHE A 42 26.08 6.87 -12.10
N VAL A 43 25.36 5.76 -12.19
CA VAL A 43 25.64 4.56 -11.38
C VAL A 43 27.05 4.02 -11.60
N THR A 44 27.69 3.59 -10.53
CA THR A 44 28.98 2.90 -10.53
C THR A 44 28.92 1.66 -9.65
N ALA A 45 29.90 0.76 -9.77
CA ALA A 45 30.02 -0.38 -8.86
C ALA A 45 30.18 0.08 -7.40
N GLU A 46 30.92 1.18 -7.17
CA GLU A 46 31.12 1.77 -5.84
C GLU A 46 29.83 2.37 -5.28
N SER A 47 29.03 3.06 -6.10
CA SER A 47 27.76 3.61 -5.64
C SER A 47 26.78 2.49 -5.25
N ILE A 48 26.73 1.40 -6.02
CA ILE A 48 25.90 0.22 -5.68
C ILE A 48 26.37 -0.43 -4.37
N GLU A 49 27.68 -0.65 -4.19
CA GLU A 49 28.22 -1.23 -2.95
C GLU A 49 27.92 -0.34 -1.73
N LYS A 50 27.98 0.99 -1.91
CA LYS A 50 27.59 1.95 -0.88
C LYS A 50 26.09 1.88 -0.60
N ASP A 51 25.23 1.83 -1.61
CA ASP A 51 23.77 1.77 -1.44
C ASP A 51 23.33 0.49 -0.70
N MET A 52 24.03 -0.63 -0.94
CA MET A 52 23.80 -1.89 -0.24
C MET A 52 24.11 -1.82 1.26
N THR A 53 25.01 -0.92 1.68
CA THR A 53 25.55 -0.89 3.05
C THR A 53 25.18 0.36 3.85
N VAL A 54 24.77 1.44 3.19
CA VAL A 54 24.40 2.69 3.86
C VAL A 54 23.12 2.51 4.68
N LEU A 55 23.17 2.97 5.92
CA LEU A 55 22.06 2.89 6.88
C LEU A 55 21.63 4.31 7.27
N PRO A 56 20.33 4.59 7.36
CA PRO A 56 19.89 5.85 7.92
C PRO A 56 20.13 5.88 9.45
N PRO A 57 20.07 7.07 10.08
CA PRO A 57 20.32 7.21 11.52
C PRO A 57 19.44 6.29 12.37
N GLY A 58 20.07 5.57 13.31
CA GLY A 58 19.37 4.70 14.26
C GLY A 58 18.93 3.34 13.70
N LYS A 59 19.35 2.95 12.50
CA LYS A 59 19.09 1.63 11.91
C LYS A 59 20.31 0.72 11.92
N THR A 60 20.07 -0.59 11.90
CA THR A 60 21.11 -1.61 11.78
C THR A 60 20.96 -2.40 10.47
N VAL A 61 21.94 -3.26 10.17
CA VAL A 61 21.93 -4.09 8.95
C VAL A 61 20.76 -5.09 8.92
N GLU A 62 20.20 -5.43 10.08
CA GLU A 62 19.02 -6.29 10.23
C GLU A 62 17.73 -5.59 9.78
N ASP A 63 17.69 -4.25 9.84
CA ASP A 63 16.54 -3.44 9.43
C ASP A 63 16.53 -3.16 7.92
N LYS A 64 17.64 -3.41 7.22
CA LYS A 64 17.82 -3.10 5.80
C LYS A 64 17.81 -4.36 4.93
N PHE A 65 17.11 -4.27 3.80
CA PHE A 65 16.89 -5.36 2.86
C PHE A 65 17.13 -4.83 1.45
N TYR A 66 18.36 -5.02 0.96
CA TYR A 66 18.66 -4.80 -0.45
C TYR A 66 18.38 -6.10 -1.21
N VAL A 67 17.28 -6.12 -1.96
CA VAL A 67 16.72 -7.33 -2.58
C VAL A 67 16.57 -7.19 -4.09
N GLY A 68 16.69 -8.31 -4.78
CA GLY A 68 16.42 -8.45 -6.20
C GLY A 68 15.18 -9.31 -6.44
N TYR A 69 14.38 -8.92 -7.42
CA TYR A 69 13.24 -9.68 -7.93
C TYR A 69 13.66 -10.37 -9.22
N PHE A 70 13.49 -11.68 -9.28
CA PHE A 70 13.92 -12.51 -10.39
C PHE A 70 12.72 -13.18 -11.07
N ASP A 71 12.65 -13.02 -12.39
CA ASP A 71 11.80 -13.83 -13.26
C ASP A 71 12.67 -14.93 -13.88
N ALA A 72 12.48 -16.17 -13.41
CA ALA A 72 13.45 -17.24 -13.52
C ALA A 72 14.85 -16.79 -13.05
N ASP A 73 15.84 -16.75 -13.96
CA ASP A 73 17.22 -16.34 -13.65
C ASP A 73 17.50 -14.86 -13.95
N LYS A 74 16.53 -14.13 -14.52
CA LYS A 74 16.72 -12.73 -14.91
C LYS A 74 16.34 -11.81 -13.76
N LEU A 75 17.27 -10.96 -13.32
CA LEU A 75 16.98 -9.84 -12.42
C LEU A 75 16.12 -8.81 -13.17
N ILE A 76 14.90 -8.57 -12.69
CA ILE A 76 13.93 -7.66 -13.32
C ILE A 76 13.62 -6.42 -12.47
N ALA A 77 13.97 -6.44 -11.18
CA ALA A 77 13.88 -5.28 -10.31
C ALA A 77 14.85 -5.40 -9.13
N VAL A 78 15.23 -4.25 -8.59
CA VAL A 78 15.99 -4.12 -7.33
C VAL A 78 15.25 -3.18 -6.40
N MET A 79 15.34 -3.46 -5.11
CA MET A 79 14.72 -2.64 -4.07
C MET A 79 15.64 -2.55 -2.85
N ASP A 80 15.79 -1.33 -2.33
CA ASP A 80 16.29 -1.08 -0.99
C ASP A 80 15.10 -0.78 -0.07
N LEU A 81 14.86 -1.67 0.89
CA LEU A 81 13.78 -1.57 1.85
C LEU A 81 14.36 -1.47 3.26
N ILE A 82 13.91 -0.48 4.04
CA ILE A 82 14.34 -0.25 5.42
C ILE A 82 13.11 -0.27 6.32
N LEU A 83 13.12 -1.11 7.34
CA LEU A 83 11.99 -1.28 8.25
C LEU A 83 12.07 -0.41 9.51
N GLY A 84 10.92 0.06 9.97
CA GLY A 84 10.78 0.89 11.15
C GLY A 84 11.48 2.24 11.02
N PHE A 85 11.55 2.79 9.81
CA PHE A 85 12.16 4.08 9.51
C PHE A 85 11.21 4.94 8.65
N PRO A 86 11.10 6.26 8.87
CA PRO A 86 11.65 7.01 10.00
C PRO A 86 10.95 6.70 11.33
N GLU A 87 9.74 6.16 11.28
CA GLU A 87 8.93 5.76 12.43
C GLU A 87 8.86 4.23 12.53
N ALA A 88 8.68 3.69 13.74
CA ALA A 88 8.73 2.25 14.00
C ALA A 88 7.68 1.42 13.22
N ASP A 89 6.57 2.05 12.83
CA ASP A 89 5.47 1.45 12.06
C ASP A 89 5.56 1.73 10.55
N THR A 90 6.72 2.21 10.07
CA THR A 90 6.92 2.59 8.66
C THR A 90 7.93 1.69 7.96
N ALA A 91 7.58 1.27 6.74
CA ALA A 91 8.51 0.64 5.81
C ALA A 91 8.98 1.67 4.77
N TYR A 92 10.27 1.95 4.72
CA TYR A 92 10.85 2.95 3.83
C TYR A 92 11.45 2.29 2.58
N ILE A 93 11.03 2.73 1.40
CA ILE A 93 11.61 2.32 0.12
C ILE A 93 12.69 3.35 -0.24
N GLY A 94 13.95 3.02 0.01
CA GLY A 94 15.09 3.89 -0.26
C GLY A 94 15.45 3.93 -1.75
N PHE A 95 15.29 2.80 -2.42
CA PHE A 95 15.57 2.67 -3.84
C PHE A 95 14.63 1.63 -4.45
N PHE A 96 14.10 1.91 -5.63
CA PHE A 96 13.36 0.93 -6.41
C PHE A 96 13.57 1.21 -7.89
N MET A 97 14.00 0.19 -8.62
CA MET A 97 14.23 0.30 -10.05
C MET A 97 13.87 -1.01 -10.73
N THR A 98 13.17 -0.91 -11.85
CA THR A 98 12.86 -2.05 -12.72
C THR A 98 13.79 -2.05 -13.92
N GLU A 99 14.08 -3.24 -14.45
CA GLU A 99 14.80 -3.38 -15.69
C GLU A 99 14.00 -2.74 -16.84
N VAL A 100 14.69 -2.03 -17.75
CA VAL A 100 14.05 -1.21 -18.80
C VAL A 100 13.05 -2.01 -19.63
N SER A 101 13.38 -3.24 -20.01
CA SER A 101 12.50 -4.05 -20.87
C SER A 101 11.17 -4.46 -20.22
N VAL A 102 11.03 -4.34 -18.88
CA VAL A 102 9.79 -4.66 -18.16
C VAL A 102 8.99 -3.41 -17.73
N GLN A 103 9.51 -2.22 -17.98
CA GLN A 103 8.81 -0.97 -17.70
C GLN A 103 7.55 -0.81 -18.56
N GLY A 104 6.53 -0.16 -18.01
CA GLY A 104 5.23 0.01 -18.67
C GLY A 104 4.38 -1.26 -18.79
N LYS A 105 4.86 -2.42 -18.32
CA LYS A 105 4.15 -3.71 -18.40
C LYS A 105 3.44 -4.13 -17.12
N GLY A 106 3.34 -3.23 -16.14
CA GLY A 106 2.71 -3.48 -14.84
C GLY A 106 3.57 -4.25 -13.82
N VAL A 107 4.79 -4.68 -14.19
CA VAL A 107 5.69 -5.43 -13.29
C VAL A 107 6.00 -4.67 -12.00
N GLY A 108 6.38 -3.39 -12.11
CA GLY A 108 6.65 -2.57 -10.92
C GLY A 108 5.42 -2.40 -10.03
N SER A 109 4.23 -2.19 -10.61
CA SER A 109 2.99 -2.06 -9.83
C SER A 109 2.61 -3.36 -9.12
N LEU A 110 2.83 -4.51 -9.75
CA LEU A 110 2.60 -5.80 -9.10
C LEU A 110 3.51 -5.97 -7.88
N ILE A 111 4.82 -5.69 -8.04
CA ILE A 111 5.79 -5.77 -6.94
C ILE A 111 5.37 -4.88 -5.77
N ILE A 112 4.99 -3.63 -6.04
CA ILE A 112 4.57 -2.70 -4.99
C ILE A 112 3.25 -3.15 -4.33
N SER A 113 2.30 -3.70 -5.09
CA SER A 113 1.06 -4.26 -4.54
C SER A 113 1.31 -5.43 -3.58
N GLU A 114 2.15 -6.39 -3.99
CA GLU A 114 2.54 -7.54 -3.15
C GLU A 114 3.30 -7.10 -1.90
N LEU A 115 4.27 -6.17 -2.07
CA LEU A 115 4.99 -5.55 -0.95
C LEU A 115 4.01 -4.91 0.04
N SER A 116 3.03 -4.13 -0.44
CA SER A 116 2.08 -3.42 0.43
C SER A 116 1.29 -4.39 1.31
N ARG A 117 0.78 -5.47 0.70
CA ARG A 117 0.03 -6.52 1.40
C ARG A 117 0.89 -7.18 2.46
N PHE A 118 2.13 -7.52 2.11
CA PHE A 118 3.05 -8.18 3.03
C PHE A 118 3.46 -7.26 4.19
N ILE A 119 3.81 -6.01 3.90
CA ILE A 119 4.16 -5.01 4.92
C ILE A 119 3.00 -4.77 5.88
N SER A 120 1.78 -4.68 5.37
CA SER A 120 0.59 -4.56 6.23
C SER A 120 0.38 -5.80 7.10
N SER A 121 0.57 -7.01 6.56
CA SER A 121 0.50 -8.27 7.34
C SER A 121 1.58 -8.37 8.42
N CYS A 122 2.69 -7.64 8.27
CA CYS A 122 3.75 -7.55 9.26
C CYS A 122 3.47 -6.52 10.37
N GLY A 123 2.34 -5.82 10.32
CA GLY A 123 1.91 -4.84 11.33
C GLY A 123 2.40 -3.42 11.12
N TYR A 124 3.00 -3.11 9.96
CA TYR A 124 3.37 -1.74 9.60
C TYR A 124 2.13 -0.96 9.15
N ALA A 125 2.05 0.32 9.51
CA ALA A 125 0.90 1.16 9.20
C ALA A 125 1.00 1.86 7.84
N LYS A 126 2.23 2.13 7.39
CA LYS A 126 2.48 2.88 6.16
C LYS A 126 3.80 2.48 5.49
N MET A 127 3.88 2.79 4.20
CA MET A 127 5.11 2.82 3.43
C MET A 127 5.47 4.26 3.09
N GLN A 128 6.76 4.55 3.01
CA GLN A 128 7.27 5.89 2.72
C GLN A 128 8.45 5.84 1.76
N LEU A 129 8.63 6.88 0.95
CA LEU A 129 9.72 7.01 0.00
C LEU A 129 9.94 8.48 -0.37
N GLY A 130 10.98 8.73 -1.18
CA GLY A 130 11.17 10.00 -1.85
C GLY A 130 11.43 9.83 -3.34
N TRP A 131 11.03 10.82 -4.14
CA TRP A 131 11.44 10.93 -5.55
C TRP A 131 11.97 12.32 -5.86
N VAL A 132 12.81 12.43 -6.88
CA VAL A 132 13.33 13.72 -7.32
C VAL A 132 12.21 14.56 -7.95
N GLN A 133 12.05 15.79 -7.46
CA GLN A 133 11.08 16.75 -7.96
C GLN A 133 11.31 17.04 -9.45
N GLY A 134 10.22 17.12 -10.21
CA GLY A 134 10.28 17.40 -11.65
C GLY A 134 10.60 16.19 -12.54
N ASN A 135 10.84 15.01 -11.96
CA ASN A 135 10.90 13.76 -12.70
C ASN A 135 9.49 13.15 -12.85
N PRO A 136 8.85 13.22 -14.04
CA PRO A 136 7.46 12.79 -14.22
C PRO A 136 7.29 11.27 -14.16
N GLN A 137 8.35 10.49 -14.40
CA GLN A 137 8.29 9.02 -14.40
C GLN A 137 7.99 8.45 -13.00
N PRO A 138 8.79 8.72 -11.95
CA PRO A 138 8.49 8.26 -10.60
C PRO A 138 7.21 8.91 -10.05
N GLU A 139 6.94 10.19 -10.34
CA GLU A 139 5.72 10.87 -9.89
C GLU A 139 4.47 10.10 -10.36
N HIS A 140 4.33 9.87 -11.67
CA HIS A 140 3.22 9.11 -12.21
C HIS A 140 3.16 7.67 -11.67
N PHE A 141 4.33 7.02 -11.57
CA PHE A 141 4.40 5.64 -11.07
C PHE A 141 3.93 5.53 -9.62
N TRP A 142 4.41 6.40 -8.72
CA TRP A 142 4.09 6.31 -7.31
C TRP A 142 2.66 6.73 -6.99
N HIS A 143 2.13 7.76 -7.66
CA HIS A 143 0.70 8.11 -7.58
C HIS A 143 -0.19 6.95 -7.99
N LYS A 144 0.13 6.28 -9.11
CA LYS A 144 -0.61 5.10 -9.58
C LYS A 144 -0.60 3.96 -8.55
N ASN A 145 0.45 3.84 -7.75
CA ASN A 145 0.59 2.83 -6.71
C ASN A 145 0.10 3.28 -5.33
N GLY A 146 -0.65 4.38 -5.25
CA GLY A 146 -1.36 4.85 -4.05
C GLY A 146 -0.52 5.68 -3.09
N PHE A 147 0.65 6.17 -3.53
CA PHE A 147 1.45 7.11 -2.74
C PHE A 147 0.96 8.54 -2.96
N CYS A 148 0.94 9.32 -1.90
CA CYS A 148 0.64 10.75 -1.91
C CYS A 148 1.74 11.53 -1.20
N GLU A 149 2.01 12.73 -1.68
CA GLU A 149 2.97 13.64 -1.09
C GLU A 149 2.62 13.95 0.37
N THR A 150 3.63 14.00 1.24
CA THR A 150 3.44 14.42 2.64
C THR A 150 3.45 15.94 2.80
N GLY A 151 3.79 16.67 1.73
CA GLY A 151 4.08 18.10 1.73
C GLY A 151 5.50 18.45 2.20
N LYS A 152 6.33 17.46 2.57
CA LYS A 152 7.73 17.68 2.89
C LYS A 152 8.62 17.51 1.66
N THR A 153 9.63 18.36 1.58
CA THR A 153 10.70 18.28 0.60
C THR A 153 12.05 18.35 1.30
N TYR A 154 13.07 17.76 0.67
CA TYR A 154 14.44 17.78 1.14
C TYR A 154 15.34 18.27 0.02
N ASP A 155 16.01 19.40 0.24
CA ASP A 155 16.99 19.92 -0.69
C ASP A 155 18.31 19.18 -0.52
N MET A 156 18.74 18.51 -1.59
CA MET A 156 20.08 17.98 -1.76
C MET A 156 20.90 19.00 -2.57
N ASP A 157 22.21 18.80 -2.66
CA ASP A 157 23.12 19.76 -3.32
C ASP A 157 22.69 20.12 -4.76
N ASP A 158 22.17 19.14 -5.51
CA ASP A 158 21.83 19.28 -6.94
C ASP A 158 20.33 19.12 -7.27
N PHE A 159 19.51 18.66 -6.33
CA PHE A 159 18.09 18.36 -6.59
C PHE A 159 17.25 18.37 -5.32
N THR A 160 15.94 18.59 -5.48
CA THR A 160 14.96 18.51 -4.39
C THR A 160 14.26 17.15 -4.43
N VAL A 161 14.16 16.49 -3.28
CA VAL A 161 13.40 15.24 -3.11
C VAL A 161 12.04 15.54 -2.50
N VAL A 162 10.97 15.07 -3.14
CA VAL A 162 9.59 15.12 -2.62
C VAL A 162 9.35 13.86 -1.81
N GLU A 163 8.91 14.01 -0.56
CA GLU A 163 8.52 12.89 0.30
C GLU A 163 7.07 12.48 0.00
N ALA A 164 6.85 11.18 -0.09
CA ALA A 164 5.52 10.61 -0.26
C ALA A 164 5.33 9.37 0.59
N GLN A 165 4.07 9.07 0.90
CA GLN A 165 3.69 7.93 1.70
C GLN A 165 2.42 7.27 1.16
N ARG A 166 2.27 5.99 1.47
CA ARG A 166 1.04 5.23 1.29
C ARG A 166 0.66 4.58 2.62
N LYS A 167 -0.58 4.78 3.07
CA LYS A 167 -1.13 4.01 4.19
C LYS A 167 -1.45 2.59 3.75
N VAL A 168 -1.13 1.62 4.60
CA VAL A 168 -1.48 0.21 4.41
C VAL A 168 -2.27 -0.36 5.59
N LYS A 169 -2.35 0.37 6.72
CA LYS A 169 -3.29 0.15 7.81
C LYS A 169 -4.18 1.39 7.99
N HIS A 170 -5.48 1.16 8.17
CA HIS A 170 -6.51 2.18 8.39
C HIS A 170 -7.23 1.93 9.71
N ILE A 171 -7.74 2.99 10.33
CA ILE A 171 -8.48 2.89 11.60
C ILE A 171 -9.89 3.43 11.39
N MET A 172 -10.89 2.67 11.82
CA MET A 172 -12.29 3.03 11.67
C MET A 172 -13.10 2.66 12.91
N GLN A 173 -14.22 3.36 13.10
CA GLN A 173 -15.16 3.08 14.18
C GLN A 173 -16.40 2.37 13.64
N LEU A 174 -16.93 1.44 14.44
CA LEU A 174 -18.16 0.71 14.17
C LEU A 174 -19.08 0.73 15.38
N ALA A 175 -20.38 0.87 15.12
CA ALA A 175 -21.40 0.57 16.11
C ALA A 175 -21.33 -0.91 16.53
N PRO A 176 -21.84 -1.28 17.73
CA PRO A 176 -21.70 -2.64 18.24
C PRO A 176 -22.27 -3.73 17.34
N SER A 177 -23.42 -3.48 16.69
CA SER A 177 -24.06 -4.46 15.80
C SER A 177 -23.18 -4.84 14.61
N PRO A 178 -22.79 -3.91 13.70
CA PRO A 178 -21.94 -4.26 12.56
C PRO A 178 -20.55 -4.77 13.00
N PHE A 179 -20.00 -4.30 14.13
CA PHE A 179 -18.75 -4.83 14.67
C PHE A 179 -18.85 -6.33 14.98
N ASN A 180 -19.90 -6.75 15.69
CA ASN A 180 -20.10 -8.15 16.05
C ASN A 180 -20.39 -9.03 14.83
N MET A 181 -21.16 -8.52 13.86
CA MET A 181 -21.43 -9.22 12.60
C MET A 181 -20.18 -9.43 11.74
N ILE A 182 -19.25 -8.46 11.75
CA ILE A 182 -17.96 -8.66 11.06
C ILE A 182 -17.12 -9.67 11.84
N LYS A 183 -17.09 -9.55 13.17
CA LYS A 183 -16.32 -10.45 14.05
C LYS A 183 -16.74 -11.92 13.94
N ASP A 184 -18.03 -12.20 13.76
CA ASP A 184 -18.56 -13.56 13.57
C ASP A 184 -18.61 -14.02 12.11
N GLY A 185 -18.27 -13.14 11.15
CA GLY A 185 -18.19 -13.42 9.72
C GLY A 185 -19.52 -13.37 8.99
N THR A 186 -20.61 -12.94 9.62
CA THR A 186 -21.92 -12.76 8.95
C THR A 186 -21.95 -11.54 8.02
N LYS A 187 -21.25 -10.46 8.38
CA LYS A 187 -21.04 -9.27 7.55
C LYS A 187 -19.63 -9.26 6.99
N THR A 188 -19.51 -9.35 5.66
CA THR A 188 -18.23 -9.38 4.95
C THR A 188 -18.04 -8.20 4.01
N ILE A 189 -19.04 -7.32 3.87
CA ILE A 189 -18.96 -6.08 3.09
C ILE A 189 -19.36 -4.91 4.00
N GLU A 190 -18.42 -4.00 4.25
CA GLU A 190 -18.65 -2.79 5.03
C GLU A 190 -19.04 -1.61 4.13
N LEU A 191 -20.14 -0.93 4.47
CA LEU A 191 -20.70 0.17 3.67
C LEU A 191 -20.25 1.52 4.22
N ARG A 192 -19.71 2.39 3.37
CA ARG A 192 -19.23 3.74 3.74
C ARG A 192 -19.45 4.74 2.61
N LEU A 193 -19.32 6.02 2.91
CA LEU A 193 -19.04 7.04 1.90
C LEU A 193 -17.67 6.80 1.26
N TYR A 194 -17.55 7.12 -0.03
CA TYR A 194 -16.28 7.14 -0.74
C TYR A 194 -15.53 8.48 -0.54
N ASP A 195 -15.42 8.85 0.75
CA ASP A 195 -14.79 10.07 1.25
C ASP A 195 -13.26 10.07 1.04
N GLU A 196 -12.60 11.18 1.39
CA GLU A 196 -11.14 11.33 1.26
C GLU A 196 -10.36 10.26 2.03
N LYS A 197 -10.91 9.71 3.12
CA LYS A 197 -10.25 8.64 3.89
C LYS A 197 -10.40 7.29 3.19
N ARG A 198 -11.58 6.96 2.66
CA ARG A 198 -11.88 5.67 2.01
C ARG A 198 -11.27 5.59 0.62
N ARG A 199 -11.03 6.73 -0.04
CA ARG A 199 -10.23 6.85 -1.27
C ARG A 199 -8.80 6.33 -1.12
N MET A 200 -8.26 6.31 0.10
CA MET A 200 -6.90 5.84 0.36
C MET A 200 -6.80 4.33 0.58
N ILE A 201 -7.93 3.62 0.64
CA ILE A 201 -7.96 2.18 0.90
C ILE A 201 -7.73 1.43 -0.40
N HIS A 202 -6.88 0.42 -0.34
CA HIS A 202 -6.57 -0.47 -1.44
C HIS A 202 -6.76 -1.92 -1.02
N GLU A 203 -6.96 -2.80 -1.99
CA GLU A 203 -6.96 -4.24 -1.75
C GLU A 203 -5.65 -4.70 -1.08
N GLY A 204 -5.77 -5.60 -0.10
CA GLY A 204 -4.67 -6.09 0.71
C GLY A 204 -4.29 -5.20 1.91
N ASP A 205 -4.84 -3.98 2.00
CA ASP A 205 -4.68 -3.15 3.20
C ASP A 205 -5.39 -3.79 4.41
N ILE A 206 -4.99 -3.37 5.61
CA ILE A 206 -5.62 -3.77 6.87
C ILE A 206 -6.50 -2.63 7.38
N ILE A 207 -7.66 -2.97 7.92
CA ILE A 207 -8.53 -2.03 8.65
C ILE A 207 -8.64 -2.53 10.09
N GLU A 208 -8.26 -1.70 11.05
CA GLU A 208 -8.54 -1.89 12.47
C GLU A 208 -9.86 -1.21 12.80
N PHE A 209 -10.87 -2.02 13.10
CA PHE A 209 -12.14 -1.55 13.60
C PHE A 209 -12.12 -1.41 15.12
N ILE A 210 -12.65 -0.30 15.60
CA ILE A 210 -12.84 0.01 17.01
C ILE A 210 -14.33 0.02 17.28
N ASN A 211 -14.80 -0.81 18.22
CA ASN A 211 -16.17 -0.75 18.67
C ASN A 211 -16.43 0.57 19.43
N THR A 212 -17.46 1.31 19.03
CA THR A 212 -17.80 2.62 19.63
C THR A 212 -18.36 2.49 21.05
N GLU A 213 -18.86 1.31 21.43
CA GLU A 213 -19.36 1.05 22.79
C GLU A 213 -18.64 -0.13 23.45
N GLY A 214 -18.61 -0.15 24.78
CA GLY A 214 -17.96 -1.22 25.56
C GLY A 214 -16.49 -0.95 25.87
N LYS A 215 -15.66 -2.01 25.88
CA LYS A 215 -14.24 -1.97 26.29
C LYS A 215 -13.28 -1.45 25.20
N HIS A 216 -13.79 -0.83 24.13
CA HIS A 216 -13.05 -0.52 22.91
C HIS A 216 -12.37 -1.76 22.31
N ASP A 217 -13.17 -2.81 22.11
CA ASP A 217 -12.72 -4.01 21.41
C ASP A 217 -12.18 -3.63 20.03
N LEU A 218 -11.06 -4.26 19.66
CA LEU A 218 -10.39 -4.07 18.38
C LEU A 218 -10.61 -5.30 17.51
N LEU A 219 -10.75 -5.08 16.20
CA LEU A 219 -10.84 -6.12 15.19
C LEU A 219 -10.05 -5.72 13.95
N ASP A 220 -8.97 -6.43 13.67
CA ASP A 220 -8.23 -6.27 12.42
C ASP A 220 -8.87 -7.15 11.33
N VAL A 221 -9.12 -6.54 10.17
CA VAL A 221 -9.60 -7.23 8.97
C VAL A 221 -8.75 -6.87 7.76
N ARG A 222 -8.73 -7.73 6.76
CA ARG A 222 -8.03 -7.49 5.49
C ARG A 222 -9.02 -7.13 4.40
N VAL A 223 -8.70 -6.09 3.63
CA VAL A 223 -9.48 -5.68 2.46
C VAL A 223 -9.27 -6.65 1.32
N LYS A 224 -10.36 -7.23 0.81
CA LYS A 224 -10.38 -8.17 -0.31
C LYS A 224 -10.74 -7.51 -1.62
N ASN A 225 -11.69 -6.60 -1.58
CA ASN A 225 -12.22 -5.94 -2.76
C ASN A 225 -12.85 -4.59 -2.38
N ILE A 226 -12.98 -3.70 -3.36
CA ILE A 226 -13.54 -2.36 -3.18
C ILE A 226 -14.55 -2.11 -4.30
N PHE A 227 -15.83 -2.06 -3.95
CA PHE A 227 -16.92 -1.80 -4.87
C PHE A 227 -17.36 -0.34 -4.76
N ARG A 228 -17.20 0.44 -5.83
CA ARG A 228 -17.54 1.87 -5.86
C ARG A 228 -18.82 2.08 -6.65
N TYR A 229 -19.71 2.91 -6.13
CA TYR A 229 -20.99 3.26 -6.75
C TYR A 229 -21.31 4.74 -6.53
N ASP A 230 -22.19 5.28 -7.37
CA ASP A 230 -22.58 6.69 -7.26
C ASP A 230 -23.58 6.92 -6.12
N SER A 231 -24.33 5.88 -5.70
CA SER A 231 -25.33 5.96 -4.63
C SER A 231 -25.54 4.63 -3.90
N PHE A 232 -26.10 4.67 -2.69
CA PHE A 232 -26.52 3.43 -2.00
C PHE A 232 -27.62 2.69 -2.76
N GLY A 233 -28.48 3.38 -3.51
CA GLY A 233 -29.47 2.73 -4.37
C GLY A 233 -28.83 1.81 -5.41
N GLU A 234 -27.78 2.27 -6.08
CA GLU A 234 -27.03 1.43 -7.00
C GLU A 234 -26.28 0.31 -6.27
N LEU A 235 -25.64 0.62 -5.15
CA LEU A 235 -24.91 -0.37 -4.35
C LEU A 235 -25.82 -1.53 -3.90
N TYR A 236 -27.03 -1.22 -3.41
CA TYR A 236 -27.97 -2.23 -2.90
C TYR A 236 -28.49 -3.16 -4.00
N ASN A 237 -28.59 -2.65 -5.23
CA ASN A 237 -28.99 -3.44 -6.39
C ASN A 237 -27.89 -4.38 -6.90
N ASN A 238 -26.63 -4.11 -6.57
CA ASN A 238 -25.48 -4.84 -7.11
C ASN A 238 -24.72 -5.69 -6.08
N LEU A 239 -24.90 -5.43 -4.78
CA LEU A 239 -24.22 -6.18 -3.72
C LEU A 239 -25.18 -7.11 -2.95
N PRO A 240 -24.70 -8.26 -2.47
CA PRO A 240 -25.52 -9.15 -1.65
C PRO A 240 -25.77 -8.53 -0.27
N LEU A 241 -26.99 -8.04 -0.02
CA LEU A 241 -27.35 -7.32 1.21
C LEU A 241 -27.08 -8.11 2.49
N LEU A 242 -27.18 -9.45 2.46
CA LEU A 242 -26.79 -10.29 3.58
C LEU A 242 -25.32 -10.11 3.98
N ALA A 243 -24.42 -10.02 2.99
CA ALA A 243 -23.01 -9.74 3.23
C ALA A 243 -22.78 -8.30 3.72
N CYS A 244 -23.71 -7.39 3.40
CA CYS A 244 -23.71 -6.00 3.86
C CYS A 244 -24.23 -5.83 5.29
N GLY A 245 -24.66 -6.91 5.97
CA GLY A 245 -25.15 -6.86 7.35
C GLY A 245 -26.68 -6.82 7.50
N TYR A 246 -27.43 -7.09 6.43
CA TYR A 246 -28.86 -7.39 6.53
C TYR A 246 -29.09 -8.86 6.90
N THR A 247 -30.22 -9.15 7.50
CA THR A 247 -30.63 -10.48 7.95
C THR A 247 -31.80 -11.01 7.10
N GLN A 248 -32.14 -12.29 7.24
CA GLN A 248 -33.34 -12.84 6.57
C GLN A 248 -34.64 -12.15 7.04
N ASP A 249 -34.63 -11.57 8.25
CA ASP A 249 -35.81 -10.95 8.84
C ASP A 249 -36.04 -9.52 8.30
N ASP A 250 -34.96 -8.78 8.01
CA ASP A 250 -35.03 -7.36 7.60
C ASP A 250 -34.74 -7.12 6.11
N ILE A 251 -34.16 -8.09 5.39
CA ILE A 251 -33.78 -7.92 3.98
C ILE A 251 -34.96 -7.58 3.07
N SER A 252 -36.16 -8.05 3.40
CA SER A 252 -37.37 -7.78 2.62
C SER A 252 -37.84 -6.32 2.67
N THR A 253 -37.38 -5.58 3.68
CA THR A 253 -37.67 -4.16 3.89
C THR A 253 -36.43 -3.27 3.79
N ALA A 254 -35.27 -3.85 3.45
CA ALA A 254 -34.01 -3.13 3.33
C ALA A 254 -34.12 -2.01 2.29
N SER A 255 -33.67 -0.82 2.65
CA SER A 255 -33.77 0.36 1.81
C SER A 255 -32.50 1.18 1.84
N PRO A 256 -32.07 1.82 0.74
CA PRO A 256 -30.94 2.74 0.75
C PRO A 256 -31.10 3.87 1.79
N GLU A 257 -32.35 4.24 2.11
CA GLU A 257 -32.68 5.22 3.14
C GLU A 257 -32.21 4.83 4.55
N ASP A 258 -31.94 3.55 4.82
CA ASP A 258 -31.35 3.10 6.08
C ASP A 258 -29.98 3.78 6.32
N MET A 259 -29.28 4.14 5.25
CA MET A 259 -27.99 4.82 5.33
C MET A 259 -28.11 6.32 5.68
N ASN A 260 -29.31 6.90 5.60
CA ASN A 260 -29.54 8.31 5.95
C ASN A 260 -29.38 8.59 7.45
N GLU A 261 -29.41 7.55 8.29
CA GLU A 261 -29.06 7.66 9.71
C GLU A 261 -27.58 8.03 9.91
N TYR A 262 -26.71 7.60 8.99
CA TYR A 262 -25.26 7.76 9.09
C TYR A 262 -24.72 8.89 8.21
N TYR A 263 -25.34 9.12 7.05
CA TYR A 263 -24.84 10.02 6.02
C TYR A 263 -25.96 10.84 5.42
N SER A 264 -25.80 12.16 5.36
CA SER A 264 -26.76 13.02 4.66
C SER A 264 -26.77 12.71 3.17
N VAL A 265 -27.91 12.98 2.50
CA VAL A 265 -28.04 12.81 1.05
C VAL A 265 -27.01 13.67 0.30
N GLU A 266 -26.74 14.88 0.79
CA GLU A 266 -25.73 15.79 0.25
C GLU A 266 -24.32 15.19 0.29
N GLU A 267 -23.97 14.49 1.39
CA GLU A 267 -22.68 13.80 1.49
C GLU A 267 -22.58 12.60 0.54
N GLN A 268 -23.67 11.83 0.39
CA GLN A 268 -23.74 10.72 -0.54
C GLN A 268 -23.54 11.20 -1.99
N GLU A 269 -24.21 12.27 -2.39
CA GLU A 269 -24.05 12.89 -3.72
C GLU A 269 -22.65 13.46 -3.94
N LYS A 270 -22.06 14.08 -2.90
CA LYS A 270 -20.73 14.68 -2.99
C LYS A 270 -19.63 13.62 -3.14
N TYR A 271 -19.71 12.53 -2.39
CA TYR A 271 -18.61 11.59 -2.25
C TYR A 271 -18.79 10.31 -3.06
N GLY A 272 -20.03 9.93 -3.38
CA GLY A 272 -20.38 8.57 -3.77
C GLY A 272 -20.26 7.62 -2.58
N VAL A 273 -20.42 6.32 -2.84
CA VAL A 273 -20.41 5.28 -1.81
C VAL A 273 -19.47 4.12 -2.16
N VAL A 274 -19.09 3.36 -1.14
CA VAL A 274 -18.20 2.22 -1.27
C VAL A 274 -18.66 1.05 -0.41
N GLY A 275 -18.65 -0.15 -0.99
CA GLY A 275 -18.68 -1.42 -0.29
C GLY A 275 -17.26 -1.98 -0.20
N ILE A 276 -16.76 -2.18 1.01
CA ILE A 276 -15.41 -2.70 1.27
C ILE A 276 -15.56 -4.16 1.67
N GLU A 277 -15.19 -5.07 0.78
CA GLU A 277 -15.17 -6.51 1.09
C GLU A 277 -13.98 -6.80 2.01
N ILE A 278 -14.23 -7.51 3.10
CA ILE A 278 -13.27 -7.73 4.17
C ILE A 278 -13.27 -9.19 4.62
N GLU A 279 -12.11 -9.66 5.09
CA GLU A 279 -11.96 -10.95 5.76
C GLU A 279 -11.33 -10.76 7.16
N VAL A 280 -11.86 -11.49 8.14
CA VAL A 280 -11.23 -11.65 9.46
C VAL A 280 -10.14 -12.73 9.34
N PHE A 281 -8.99 -12.56 10.01
CA PHE A 281 -7.87 -13.50 9.98
C PHE A 281 -7.24 -13.71 11.35
#